data_AF-A0A0Q4RU60-F1
#
_entry.id   AF-A0A0Q4RU60-F1
#
_cell.length_a   1.000
_cell.length_b   1.000
_cell.length_c   1.000
_cell.angle_alpha   90.00
_cell.angle_beta   90.00
_cell.angle_gamma   90.00
#
_symmetry.space_group_name_H-M   'P 1'
#
loop_
_entity.id
_entity.type
_entity.pdbx_description
1 polymer ?
#
loop_
_entity_poly.entity_id
_entity_poly.type
_entity_poly.pdbx_seq_one_letter_code
_entity_poly.pdbx_strand_id
1 'polypeptide(L)'
;MKFTRTLIASVAAALMATSAFALTDAEYKTGKDRISADYKSAKSQCDTLKANAKDICVKEAKGAEDVAKAELDAQHKPSAKATRKVAEARGDAAYNVAKEKCDDLKGNDKDVCVKDAKAAHVKAKEDAKVAETQAKPADTAAEKGAAVAEAKKDANAEKNEANYKAAKERCDALSGDAKSKCVDDMKRMYGKS
;
A
#
# COMPACT_ATOMS: atom_id res chain seq x y z
N MET A 1 21.05 -28.70 12.39
CA MET A 1 21.65 -28.61 11.04
C MET A 1 20.98 -27.48 10.29
N LYS A 2 21.74 -26.40 9.99
CA LYS A 2 21.24 -25.19 9.33
C LYS A 2 21.21 -25.43 7.82
N PHE A 3 20.04 -25.42 7.20
CA PHE A 3 19.91 -25.48 5.75
C PHE A 3 19.70 -24.07 5.20
N THR A 4 20.81 -23.43 4.83
CA THR A 4 20.84 -22.20 4.05
C THR A 4 20.35 -22.51 2.64
N ARG A 5 19.13 -22.10 2.29
CA ARG A 5 18.61 -22.15 0.92
C ARG A 5 18.84 -20.80 0.25
N THR A 6 20.01 -20.64 -0.34
CA THR A 6 20.31 -19.54 -1.25
C THR A 6 19.70 -19.90 -2.61
N LEU A 7 18.48 -19.41 -2.88
CA LEU A 7 17.93 -19.40 -4.23
C LEU A 7 18.57 -18.25 -5.00
N ILE A 8 19.37 -18.61 -6.01
CA ILE A 8 20.01 -17.69 -6.95
C ILE A 8 18.92 -17.09 -7.84
N ALA A 9 18.61 -15.82 -7.63
CA ALA A 9 17.77 -15.03 -8.52
C ALA A 9 18.62 -14.52 -9.69
N SER A 10 18.61 -15.23 -10.82
CA SER A 10 19.14 -14.73 -12.08
C SER A 10 18.06 -13.91 -12.80
N VAL A 11 18.05 -12.59 -12.59
CA VAL A 11 17.28 -11.65 -13.40
C VAL A 11 18.24 -11.06 -14.45
N ALA A 12 18.16 -11.57 -15.68
CA ALA A 12 18.73 -10.89 -16.83
C ALA A 12 17.86 -9.66 -17.12
N ALA A 13 18.25 -8.50 -16.58
CA ALA A 13 17.64 -7.23 -16.93
C ALA A 13 18.17 -6.81 -18.31
N ALA A 14 17.46 -7.19 -19.37
CA ALA A 14 17.59 -6.53 -20.66
C ALA A 14 16.96 -5.13 -20.55
N LEU A 15 17.77 -4.13 -20.24
CA LEU A 15 17.41 -2.72 -20.34
C LEU A 15 17.29 -2.35 -21.83
N MET A 16 16.13 -2.62 -22.43
CA MET A 16 15.72 -1.89 -23.63
C MET A 16 15.26 -0.50 -23.17
N ALA A 17 16.08 0.50 -23.42
CA ALA A 17 15.68 1.90 -23.36
C ALA A 17 14.67 2.16 -24.48
N THR A 18 13.40 1.84 -24.25
CA THR A 18 12.32 2.33 -25.09
C THR A 18 12.04 3.76 -24.68
N SER A 19 12.17 4.67 -25.64
CA SER A 19 11.59 6.02 -25.56
C SER A 19 10.15 5.91 -25.04
N ALA A 20 9.83 6.63 -23.97
CA ALA A 20 8.58 6.53 -23.20
C ALA A 20 7.36 7.09 -23.95
N PHE A 21 7.03 6.50 -25.10
CA PHE A 21 5.75 6.71 -25.77
C PHE A 21 4.66 5.93 -25.03
N ALA A 22 3.45 6.50 -24.98
CA ALA A 22 2.30 5.80 -24.44
C ALA A 22 2.03 4.52 -25.26
N LEU A 23 1.61 3.44 -24.59
CA LEU A 23 1.28 2.18 -25.26
C LEU A 23 0.16 2.37 -26.29
N THR A 24 0.27 1.68 -27.43
CA THR A 24 -0.84 1.55 -28.39
C THR A 24 -1.99 0.75 -27.79
N ASP A 25 -3.21 0.90 -28.33
CA ASP A 25 -4.36 0.11 -27.89
C ASP A 25 -4.15 -1.41 -28.04
N ALA A 26 -3.40 -1.82 -29.08
CA ALA A 26 -3.05 -3.22 -29.30
C ALA A 26 -2.11 -3.74 -28.21
N GLU A 27 -1.02 -3.03 -27.90
CA GLU A 27 -0.10 -3.39 -26.81
C GLU A 27 -0.80 -3.38 -25.45
N TYR A 28 -1.68 -2.41 -25.22
CA TYR A 28 -2.49 -2.33 -24.00
C TYR A 28 -3.42 -3.55 -23.84
N LYS A 29 -4.10 -3.96 -24.91
CA LYS A 29 -4.93 -5.18 -24.89
C LYS A 29 -4.10 -6.43 -24.62
N THR A 30 -2.98 -6.61 -25.32
CA THR A 30 -2.07 -7.73 -25.10
C THR A 30 -1.51 -7.74 -23.67
N GLY A 31 -1.16 -6.57 -23.13
CA GLY A 31 -0.73 -6.42 -21.75
C GLY A 31 -1.79 -6.87 -20.75
N LYS A 32 -3.07 -6.52 -20.97
CA LYS A 32 -4.18 -7.00 -20.13
C LYS A 32 -4.35 -8.51 -20.16
N ASP A 33 -4.28 -9.10 -21.35
CA ASP A 33 -4.41 -10.54 -21.52
C ASP A 33 -3.26 -11.28 -20.81
N ARG A 34 -2.03 -10.75 -20.92
CA ARG A 34 -0.86 -11.26 -20.19
C ARG A 34 -1.03 -11.17 -18.67
N ILE A 35 -1.40 -10.01 -18.13
CA ILE A 35 -1.61 -9.84 -16.68
C ILE A 35 -2.69 -10.81 -16.16
N SER A 36 -3.77 -10.99 -16.92
CA SER A 36 -4.83 -11.95 -16.57
C SER A 36 -4.32 -13.40 -16.56
N ALA A 37 -3.50 -13.78 -17.54
CA ALA A 37 -2.87 -15.10 -17.58
C ALA A 37 -1.89 -15.31 -16.41
N ASP A 38 -1.05 -14.32 -16.12
CA ASP A 38 -0.10 -14.33 -15.02
C ASP A 38 -0.82 -14.49 -13.66
N TYR A 39 -1.91 -13.75 -13.44
CA TYR A 39 -2.75 -13.90 -12.25
C TYR A 39 -3.38 -15.29 -12.14
N LYS A 40 -3.93 -15.84 -13.23
CA LYS A 40 -4.50 -17.20 -13.23
C LYS A 40 -3.45 -18.24 -12.85
N SER A 41 -2.24 -18.11 -13.40
CA SER A 41 -1.10 -18.98 -13.08
C SER A 41 -0.69 -18.87 -11.61
N ALA A 42 -0.47 -17.64 -11.13
CA ALA A 42 -0.10 -17.39 -9.73
C ALA A 42 -1.18 -17.89 -8.75
N LYS A 43 -2.46 -17.64 -9.04
CA LYS A 43 -3.58 -18.12 -8.22
C LYS A 43 -3.63 -19.65 -8.18
N SER A 44 -3.38 -20.33 -9.31
CA SER A 44 -3.35 -21.80 -9.34
C SER A 44 -2.21 -22.37 -8.49
N GLN A 45 -1.06 -21.69 -8.43
CA GLN A 45 0.03 -22.10 -7.54
C GLN A 45 -0.36 -22.01 -6.06
N CYS A 46 -1.27 -21.10 -5.69
CA CYS A 46 -1.80 -21.01 -4.33
C CYS A 46 -2.65 -22.22 -3.92
N ASP A 47 -3.13 -23.05 -4.87
CA ASP A 47 -3.98 -24.21 -4.55
C ASP A 47 -3.24 -25.31 -3.79
N THR A 48 -1.91 -25.32 -3.81
CA THR A 48 -1.09 -26.24 -3.00
C THR A 48 -1.03 -25.83 -1.52
N LEU A 49 -1.45 -24.62 -1.19
CA LEU A 49 -1.45 -24.08 0.18
C LEU A 49 -2.81 -24.33 0.86
N LYS A 50 -2.86 -24.16 2.18
CA LYS A 50 -4.06 -24.38 3.00
C LYS A 50 -4.28 -23.24 3.98
N ALA A 51 -5.53 -23.04 4.40
CA ALA A 51 -5.94 -22.04 5.39
C ALA A 51 -5.38 -20.64 5.05
N ASN A 52 -4.97 -19.87 6.07
CA ASN A 52 -4.50 -18.49 5.89
C ASN A 52 -3.31 -18.39 4.91
N ALA A 53 -2.41 -19.39 4.86
CA ALA A 53 -1.33 -19.39 3.88
C ALA A 53 -1.85 -19.36 2.42
N LYS A 54 -2.99 -20.02 2.15
CA LYS A 54 -3.66 -19.94 0.85
C LYS A 54 -4.28 -18.56 0.63
N ASP A 55 -4.94 -18.01 1.64
CA ASP A 55 -5.62 -16.71 1.54
C ASP A 55 -4.61 -15.57 1.30
N ILE A 56 -3.49 -15.55 2.03
CA ILE A 56 -2.35 -14.65 1.82
C ILE A 56 -1.83 -14.76 0.38
N CYS A 57 -1.57 -15.99 -0.10
CA CYS A 57 -1.07 -16.20 -1.46
C CYS A 57 -2.04 -15.65 -2.52
N VAL A 58 -3.35 -15.90 -2.35
CA VAL A 58 -4.36 -15.38 -3.27
C VAL A 58 -4.43 -13.85 -3.22
N LYS A 59 -4.30 -13.21 -2.05
CA LYS A 59 -4.22 -11.76 -1.94
C LYS A 59 -2.95 -11.18 -2.55
N GLU A 60 -1.81 -11.84 -2.39
CA GLU A 60 -0.55 -11.43 -3.01
C GLU A 60 -0.66 -11.49 -4.53
N ALA A 61 -1.17 -12.60 -5.08
CA ALA A 61 -1.42 -12.75 -6.51
C ALA A 61 -2.41 -11.71 -7.04
N LYS A 62 -3.53 -11.48 -6.32
CA LYS A 62 -4.53 -10.49 -6.71
C LYS A 62 -4.00 -9.06 -6.64
N GLY A 63 -3.24 -8.74 -5.59
CA GLY A 63 -2.59 -7.44 -5.44
C GLY A 63 -1.58 -7.16 -6.55
N ALA A 64 -0.78 -8.16 -6.94
CA ALA A 64 0.12 -8.07 -8.07
C ALA A 64 -0.63 -7.81 -9.40
N GLU A 65 -1.76 -8.50 -9.63
CA GLU A 65 -2.63 -8.26 -10.78
C GLU A 65 -3.14 -6.81 -10.83
N ASP A 66 -3.65 -6.30 -9.70
CA ASP A 66 -4.25 -4.98 -9.61
C ASP A 66 -3.19 -3.87 -9.78
N VAL A 67 -1.99 -4.05 -9.21
CA VAL A 67 -0.85 -3.15 -9.42
C VAL A 67 -0.41 -3.15 -10.88
N ALA A 68 -0.24 -4.33 -11.49
CA ALA A 68 0.18 -4.43 -12.88
C ALA A 68 -0.85 -3.81 -13.83
N LYS A 69 -2.16 -3.96 -13.55
CA LYS A 69 -3.23 -3.28 -14.29
C LYS A 69 -3.14 -1.76 -14.16
N ALA A 70 -2.93 -1.25 -12.95
CA ALA A 70 -2.76 0.19 -12.74
C ALA A 70 -1.52 0.74 -13.45
N GLU A 71 -0.41 0.00 -13.44
CA GLU A 71 0.82 0.37 -14.15
C GLU A 71 0.64 0.35 -15.66
N LEU A 72 -0.07 -0.66 -16.18
CA LEU A 72 -0.41 -0.76 -17.60
C LEU A 72 -1.32 0.40 -18.03
N ASP A 73 -2.32 0.74 -17.22
CA ASP A 73 -3.19 1.92 -17.43
C ASP A 73 -2.37 3.21 -17.43
N ALA A 74 -1.40 3.34 -16.54
CA ALA A 74 -0.51 4.50 -16.47
C ALA A 74 0.45 4.59 -17.66
N GLN A 75 0.90 3.46 -18.22
CA GLN A 75 1.72 3.44 -19.43
C GLN A 75 0.89 3.75 -20.69
N HIS A 76 -0.38 3.33 -20.74
CA HIS A 76 -1.26 3.62 -21.86
C HIS A 76 -1.81 5.05 -21.82
N LYS A 77 -2.11 5.59 -20.64
CA LYS A 77 -2.59 6.98 -20.45
C LYS A 77 -1.84 7.68 -19.31
N PRO A 78 -0.58 8.10 -19.55
CA PRO A 78 0.26 8.73 -18.53
C PRO A 78 -0.35 10.03 -18.00
N SER A 79 -0.42 10.16 -16.67
CA SER A 79 -0.83 11.39 -15.98
C SER A 79 -0.46 11.33 -14.49
N ALA A 80 -0.42 12.47 -13.80
CA ALA A 80 -0.26 12.51 -12.35
C ALA A 80 -1.31 11.65 -11.62
N LYS A 81 -2.56 11.67 -12.11
CA LYS A 81 -3.66 10.83 -11.59
C LYS A 81 -3.41 9.34 -11.82
N ALA A 82 -2.86 8.95 -12.97
CA ALA A 82 -2.51 7.56 -13.25
C ALA A 82 -1.38 7.07 -12.33
N THR A 83 -0.34 7.89 -12.12
CA THR A 83 0.72 7.59 -11.13
C THR A 83 0.15 7.45 -9.72
N ARG A 84 -0.81 8.30 -9.33
CA ARG A 84 -1.50 8.15 -8.03
C ARG A 84 -2.24 6.82 -7.93
N LYS A 85 -2.99 6.42 -8.97
CA LYS A 85 -3.70 5.12 -8.99
C LYS A 85 -2.75 3.94 -8.85
N VAL A 86 -1.54 3.99 -9.43
CA VAL A 86 -0.51 2.96 -9.21
C VAL A 86 -0.11 2.91 -7.74
N ALA A 87 0.16 4.05 -7.12
CA ALA A 87 0.51 4.11 -5.71
C ALA A 87 -0.63 3.64 -4.80
N GLU A 88 -1.88 4.01 -5.10
CA GLU A 88 -3.08 3.52 -4.41
C GLU A 88 -3.22 1.99 -4.53
N ALA A 89 -3.08 1.44 -5.75
CA ALA A 89 -3.14 0.00 -5.97
C ALA A 89 -2.06 -0.76 -5.19
N ARG A 90 -0.84 -0.23 -5.12
CA ARG A 90 0.26 -0.79 -4.30
C ARG A 90 -0.08 -0.75 -2.81
N GLY A 91 -0.65 0.37 -2.33
CA GLY A 91 -1.11 0.52 -0.95
C GLY A 91 -2.25 -0.44 -0.60
N ASP A 92 -3.26 -0.56 -1.47
CA ASP A 92 -4.39 -1.48 -1.32
C ASP A 92 -3.90 -2.95 -1.31
N ALA A 93 -2.99 -3.31 -2.22
CA ALA A 93 -2.39 -4.64 -2.26
C ALA A 93 -1.65 -4.99 -0.96
N ALA A 94 -0.76 -4.09 -0.51
CA ALA A 94 -0.01 -4.27 0.74
C ALA A 94 -0.93 -4.38 1.96
N TYR A 95 -1.97 -3.53 2.02
CA TYR A 95 -2.96 -3.56 3.10
C TYR A 95 -3.74 -4.87 3.13
N ASN A 96 -4.23 -5.33 1.98
CA ASN A 96 -4.99 -6.58 1.90
C ASN A 96 -4.16 -7.78 2.35
N VAL A 97 -2.89 -7.86 1.93
CA VAL A 97 -1.97 -8.91 2.38
C VAL A 97 -1.68 -8.81 3.87
N ALA A 98 -1.45 -7.60 4.39
CA ALA A 98 -1.21 -7.37 5.81
C ALA A 98 -2.41 -7.79 6.67
N LYS A 99 -3.65 -7.54 6.21
CA LYS A 99 -4.86 -7.98 6.91
C LYS A 99 -4.94 -9.50 7.05
N GLU A 100 -4.73 -10.25 5.96
CA GLU A 100 -4.75 -11.73 6.04
C GLU A 100 -3.63 -12.22 6.98
N LYS A 101 -2.44 -11.61 6.93
CA LYS A 101 -1.36 -11.92 7.90
C LYS A 101 -1.77 -11.67 9.35
N CYS A 102 -2.60 -10.65 9.62
CA CYS A 102 -3.16 -10.41 10.95
C CYS A 102 -4.22 -11.44 11.35
N ASP A 103 -4.83 -12.17 10.40
CA ASP A 103 -5.91 -13.10 10.71
C ASP A 103 -5.46 -14.34 11.51
N ASP A 104 -4.16 -14.66 11.50
CA ASP A 104 -3.55 -15.68 12.35
C ASP A 104 -3.43 -15.25 13.83
N LEU A 105 -3.58 -13.96 14.11
CA LEU A 105 -3.54 -13.42 15.48
C LEU A 105 -4.91 -13.50 16.14
N LYS A 106 -4.97 -13.22 17.44
CA LYS A 106 -6.22 -13.23 18.22
C LYS A 106 -6.24 -12.13 19.28
N GLY A 107 -7.44 -11.75 19.70
CA GLY A 107 -7.64 -10.71 20.71
C GLY A 107 -7.00 -9.39 20.30
N ASN A 108 -6.50 -8.64 21.29
CA ASN A 108 -5.92 -7.32 21.08
C ASN A 108 -4.72 -7.34 20.10
N ASP A 109 -3.91 -8.40 20.05
CA ASP A 109 -2.80 -8.51 19.11
C ASP A 109 -3.27 -8.44 17.64
N LYS A 110 -4.42 -9.06 17.34
CA LYS A 110 -5.06 -8.97 16.03
C LYS A 110 -5.56 -7.56 15.75
N ASP A 111 -6.23 -6.95 16.72
CA ASP A 111 -6.79 -5.61 16.57
C ASP A 111 -5.67 -4.57 16.31
N VAL A 112 -4.59 -4.63 17.09
CA VAL A 112 -3.39 -3.80 16.89
C VAL A 112 -2.80 -4.03 15.50
N CYS A 113 -2.61 -5.28 15.08
CA CYS A 113 -2.08 -5.61 13.76
C CYS A 113 -2.94 -5.01 12.63
N VAL A 114 -4.26 -5.14 12.71
CA VAL A 114 -5.19 -4.58 11.70
C VAL A 114 -5.16 -3.05 11.71
N LYS A 115 -5.01 -2.41 12.87
CA LYS A 115 -4.90 -0.94 12.98
C LYS A 115 -3.59 -0.43 12.39
N ASP A 116 -2.49 -1.14 12.60
CA ASP A 116 -1.21 -0.81 11.99
C ASP A 116 -1.25 -0.95 10.47
N ALA A 117 -1.83 -2.05 9.97
CA ALA A 117 -2.04 -2.24 8.55
C ALA A 117 -2.88 -1.09 7.95
N LYS A 118 -3.94 -0.65 8.64
CA LYS A 118 -4.76 0.51 8.25
C LYS A 118 -3.96 1.81 8.27
N ALA A 119 -3.11 2.03 9.28
CA ALA A 119 -2.29 3.24 9.37
C ALA A 119 -1.27 3.32 8.24
N ALA A 120 -0.61 2.19 7.90
CA ALA A 120 0.26 2.09 6.74
C ALA A 120 -0.50 2.35 5.43
N HIS A 121 -1.73 1.85 5.33
CA HIS A 121 -2.59 2.05 4.16
C HIS A 121 -2.99 3.52 3.96
N VAL A 122 -3.46 4.18 5.03
CA VAL A 122 -3.76 5.62 5.03
C VAL A 122 -2.52 6.41 4.64
N LYS A 123 -1.36 6.09 5.23
CA LYS A 123 -0.09 6.75 4.88
C LYS A 123 0.20 6.63 3.38
N ALA A 124 0.06 5.44 2.79
CA ALA A 124 0.32 5.24 1.36
C ALA A 124 -0.63 6.07 0.48
N LYS A 125 -1.92 6.13 0.83
CA LYS A 125 -2.91 6.94 0.08
C LYS A 125 -2.64 8.43 0.17
N GLU A 126 -2.34 8.92 1.37
CA GLU A 126 -2.06 10.33 1.58
C GLU A 126 -0.73 10.78 0.95
N ASP A 127 0.31 9.92 1.01
CA ASP A 127 1.56 10.18 0.28
C ASP A 127 1.32 10.23 -1.24
N ALA A 128 0.49 9.34 -1.78
CA ALA A 128 0.12 9.34 -3.19
C ALA A 128 -0.64 10.62 -3.59
N LYS A 129 -1.56 11.10 -2.74
CA LYS A 129 -2.29 12.36 -2.94
C LYS A 129 -1.35 13.56 -2.96
N VAL A 130 -0.41 13.62 -2.01
CA VAL A 130 0.61 14.68 -1.96
C VAL A 130 1.49 14.66 -3.21
N ALA A 131 1.93 13.47 -3.64
CA ALA A 131 2.73 13.32 -4.86
C ALA A 131 1.96 13.74 -6.12
N GLU A 132 0.66 13.41 -6.22
CA GLU A 132 -0.20 13.88 -7.32
C GLU A 132 -0.25 15.41 -7.36
N THR A 133 -0.48 16.05 -6.20
CA THR A 133 -0.52 17.53 -6.11
C THR A 133 0.81 18.16 -6.49
N GLN A 134 1.94 17.55 -6.11
CA GLN A 134 3.28 18.01 -6.52
C GLN A 134 3.54 17.86 -8.02
N ALA A 135 3.00 16.83 -8.64
CA ALA A 135 3.16 16.56 -10.06
C ALA A 135 2.24 17.40 -10.95
N LYS A 136 1.14 17.93 -10.41
CA LYS A 136 0.23 18.82 -11.16
C LYS A 136 0.91 20.14 -11.53
N PRO A 137 0.69 20.64 -12.77
CA PRO A 137 1.11 21.99 -13.14
C PRO A 137 0.26 23.02 -12.39
N ALA A 138 0.83 24.21 -12.20
CA ALA A 138 0.16 25.39 -11.65
C ALA A 138 0.71 26.63 -12.36
N ASP A 139 -0.06 27.71 -12.39
CA ASP A 139 0.29 28.94 -13.12
C ASP A 139 1.49 29.64 -12.47
N THR A 140 1.59 29.59 -11.13
CA THR A 140 2.73 30.14 -10.40
C THR A 140 3.36 29.14 -9.42
N ALA A 141 4.64 29.36 -9.12
CA ALA A 141 5.35 28.59 -8.10
C ALA A 141 4.74 28.78 -6.69
N ALA A 142 4.19 29.97 -6.40
CA ALA A 142 3.56 30.28 -5.13
C ALA A 142 2.28 29.47 -4.91
N GLU A 143 1.40 29.40 -5.92
CA GLU A 143 0.17 28.59 -5.87
C GLU A 143 0.50 27.10 -5.74
N LYS A 144 1.49 26.62 -6.49
CA LYS A 144 1.98 25.23 -6.35
C LYS A 144 2.47 24.96 -4.93
N GLY A 145 3.25 25.87 -4.36
CA GLY A 145 3.73 25.78 -2.99
C GLY A 145 2.59 25.69 -1.98
N ALA A 146 1.58 26.57 -2.11
CA ALA A 146 0.42 26.59 -1.23
C ALA A 146 -0.42 25.30 -1.33
N ALA A 147 -0.70 24.82 -2.54
CA ALA A 147 -1.48 23.59 -2.76
C ALA A 147 -0.76 22.35 -2.19
N VAL A 148 0.56 22.25 -2.37
CA VAL A 148 1.36 21.16 -1.79
C VAL A 148 1.42 21.26 -0.27
N ALA A 149 1.52 22.46 0.30
CA ALA A 149 1.52 22.67 1.74
C ALA A 149 0.20 22.23 2.37
N GLU A 150 -0.95 22.61 1.78
CA GLU A 150 -2.26 22.18 2.28
C GLU A 150 -2.44 20.66 2.15
N ALA A 151 -2.05 20.08 1.00
CA ALA A 151 -2.10 18.62 0.83
C ALA A 151 -1.24 17.88 1.86
N LYS A 152 -0.07 18.41 2.23
CA LYS A 152 0.78 17.84 3.29
C LYS A 152 0.14 17.97 4.67
N LYS A 153 -0.50 19.10 4.96
CA LYS A 153 -1.21 19.32 6.22
C LYS A 153 -2.37 18.33 6.39
N ASP A 154 -3.22 18.19 5.37
CA ASP A 154 -4.30 17.20 5.34
C ASP A 154 -3.76 15.77 5.52
N ALA A 155 -2.74 15.42 4.74
CA ALA A 155 -2.10 14.11 4.80
C ALA A 155 -1.55 13.81 6.20
N ASN A 156 -0.95 14.80 6.87
CA ASN A 156 -0.43 14.65 8.21
C ASN A 156 -1.56 14.48 9.25
N ALA A 157 -2.68 15.19 9.09
CA ALA A 157 -3.83 15.03 9.98
C ALA A 157 -4.41 13.61 9.90
N GLU A 158 -4.62 13.09 8.69
CA GLU A 158 -5.14 11.73 8.46
C GLU A 158 -4.18 10.64 8.97
N LYS A 159 -2.88 10.78 8.69
CA LYS A 159 -1.85 9.86 9.20
C LYS A 159 -1.78 9.86 10.72
N ASN A 160 -1.81 11.04 11.34
CA ASN A 160 -1.76 11.18 12.80
C ASN A 160 -3.01 10.57 13.44
N GLU A 161 -4.20 10.75 12.84
CA GLU A 161 -5.43 10.13 13.31
C GLU A 161 -5.40 8.60 13.20
N ALA A 162 -4.86 8.05 12.10
CA ALA A 162 -4.72 6.60 11.95
C ALA A 162 -3.69 6.01 12.93
N ASN A 163 -2.56 6.69 13.12
CA ASN A 163 -1.53 6.32 14.10
C ASN A 163 -2.05 6.42 15.55
N TYR A 164 -2.84 7.45 15.86
CA TYR A 164 -3.51 7.60 17.16
C TYR A 164 -4.45 6.41 17.43
N LYS A 165 -5.27 6.01 16.45
CA LYS A 165 -6.14 4.84 16.59
C LYS A 165 -5.37 3.55 16.83
N ALA A 166 -4.21 3.38 16.20
CA ALA A 166 -3.35 2.21 16.41
C ALA A 166 -2.62 2.24 17.76
N ALA A 167 -2.18 3.42 18.22
CA ALA A 167 -1.60 3.58 19.55
C ALA A 167 -2.63 3.35 20.66
N LYS A 168 -3.87 3.80 20.47
CA LYS A 168 -4.96 3.60 21.42
C LYS A 168 -5.24 2.12 21.63
N GLU A 169 -5.33 1.38 20.53
CA GLU A 169 -5.55 -0.07 20.56
C GLU A 169 -4.48 -0.80 21.39
N ARG A 170 -3.21 -0.36 21.31
CA ARG A 170 -2.13 -0.93 22.15
C ARG A 170 -2.30 -0.61 23.62
N CYS A 171 -2.76 0.61 23.96
CA CYS A 171 -3.06 0.96 25.34
C CYS A 171 -4.23 0.14 25.90
N ASP A 172 -5.14 -0.34 25.04
CA ASP A 172 -6.27 -1.16 25.47
C ASP A 172 -5.87 -2.54 26.00
N ALA A 173 -4.65 -3.01 25.69
CA ALA A 173 -4.06 -4.21 26.30
C ALA A 173 -3.71 -4.04 27.80
N LEU A 174 -3.57 -2.80 28.26
CA LEU A 174 -3.16 -2.48 29.63
C LEU A 174 -4.37 -2.39 30.56
N SER A 175 -4.13 -2.33 31.87
CA SER A 175 -5.17 -2.15 32.89
C SER A 175 -4.74 -1.17 33.98
N GLY A 176 -5.71 -0.64 34.73
CA GLY A 176 -5.48 0.29 35.83
C GLY A 176 -4.67 1.53 35.45
N ASP A 177 -3.80 1.96 36.37
CA ASP A 177 -2.97 3.17 36.20
C ASP A 177 -2.06 3.11 34.97
N ALA A 178 -1.62 1.92 34.56
CA ALA A 178 -0.79 1.75 33.36
C ALA A 178 -1.57 2.12 32.10
N LYS A 179 -2.84 1.74 32.00
CA LYS A 179 -3.72 2.12 30.88
C LYS A 179 -3.96 3.62 30.86
N SER A 180 -4.31 4.22 32.00
CA SER A 180 -4.56 5.66 32.11
C SER A 180 -3.34 6.46 31.66
N LYS A 181 -2.15 6.13 32.16
CA LYS A 181 -0.89 6.78 31.75
C LYS A 181 -0.62 6.61 30.25
N CYS A 182 -0.82 5.41 29.69
CA CYS A 182 -0.65 5.18 28.26
C CYS A 182 -1.56 6.08 27.41
N VAL A 183 -2.84 6.19 27.78
CA VAL A 183 -3.81 7.02 27.07
C VAL A 183 -3.45 8.50 27.17
N ASP A 184 -3.06 8.98 28.35
CA ASP A 184 -2.67 10.38 28.55
C ASP A 184 -1.40 10.74 27.78
N ASP A 185 -0.39 9.86 27.82
CA ASP A 185 0.86 10.03 27.05
C ASP A 185 0.58 10.08 25.55
N MET A 186 -0.26 9.17 25.06
CA MET A 186 -0.69 9.14 23.67
C MET A 186 -1.43 10.43 23.27
N LYS A 187 -2.40 10.88 24.08
CA LYS A 187 -3.13 12.13 23.83
C LYS A 187 -2.18 13.32 23.69
N ARG A 188 -1.18 13.41 24.57
CA ARG A 188 -0.12 14.44 24.47
C ARG A 188 0.71 14.32 23.19
N MET A 189 1.13 13.11 22.83
CA MET A 189 1.94 12.87 21.62
C MET A 189 1.21 13.25 20.33
N TYR A 190 -0.10 13.02 20.25
CA TYR A 190 -0.90 13.29 19.05
C TYR A 190 -1.69 14.60 19.10
N GLY A 191 -1.51 15.41 20.14
CA GLY A 191 -2.23 16.69 20.31
C GLY A 191 -3.74 16.52 20.42
N LYS A 192 -4.21 15.43 21.01
CA LYS A 192 -5.63 15.12 21.25
C LYS A 192 -5.97 15.43 22.71
N SER A 193 -7.12 16.05 22.96
CA SER A 193 -7.68 16.29 24.30
C SER A 193 -8.52 15.12 24.78
#